data_AF-A0A380HLB9-F1
#
_entry.id   AF-A0A380HLB9-F1
#
_cell.length_a   1.000
_cell.length_b   1.000
_cell.length_c   1.000
_cell.angle_alpha   90.00
_cell.angle_beta   90.00
_cell.angle_gamma   90.00
#
_symmetry.space_group_name_H-M   'P 1'
#
loop_
_entity.id
_entity.type
_entity.pdbx_description
1 polymer ?
#
loop_
_entity_poly.entity_id
_entity_poly.type
_entity_poly.pdbx_seq_one_letter_code
_entity_poly.pdbx_strand_id
1 'polypeptide(L)' 'MVTKQFIKQNLGCSDIYAQKLINYAHGDEKVLYELFIQKLNERLTRQAICEVG' A
#
# COMPACT_ATOMS: atom_id res chain seq x y z
N MET A 1 -9.36 -7.10 9.74
CA MET A 1 -8.00 -6.67 10.13
C MET A 1 -7.07 -6.76 8.93
N VAL A 2 -6.53 -5.63 8.47
CA VAL A 2 -5.48 -5.61 7.44
C VAL A 2 -4.18 -6.08 8.07
N THR A 3 -3.65 -7.22 7.64
CA THR A 3 -2.42 -7.80 8.20
C THR A 3 -1.20 -7.50 7.32
N LYS A 4 -0.01 -7.63 7.90
CA LYS A 4 1.25 -7.48 7.15
C LYS A 4 1.33 -8.44 5.95
N GLN A 5 0.93 -9.69 6.14
CA GLN A 5 0.93 -10.69 5.06
C GLN A 5 -0.10 -10.35 3.98
N PHE A 6 -1.28 -9.87 4.37
CA PHE A 6 -2.31 -9.41 3.43
C PHE A 6 -1.79 -8.26 2.55
N ILE A 7 -1.13 -7.26 3.15
CA ILE A 7 -0.54 -6.14 2.42
C ILE A 7 0.52 -6.63 1.43
N LYS A 8 1.43 -7.52 1.86
CA LYS A 8 2.51 -8.05 1.01
C LYS A 8 1.97 -8.77 -0.22
N GLN A 9 0.96 -9.61 -0.04
CA GLN A 9 0.37 -10.39 -1.12
C GLN A 9 -0.36 -9.50 -2.11
N ASN A 10 -1.19 -8.55 -1.63
CA ASN A 10 -2.00 -7.72 -2.50
C ASN A 10 -1.23 -6.58 -3.18
N LEU A 11 -0.21 -6.00 -2.52
CA LEU A 11 0.63 -4.96 -3.12
C LEU A 11 1.88 -5.50 -3.81
N GLY A 12 2.18 -6.80 -3.68
CA GLY A 12 3.42 -7.40 -4.20
C GLY A 12 4.67 -6.66 -3.68
N CYS A 13 4.71 -6.37 -2.37
CA CYS A 13 5.70 -5.49 -1.76
C CYS A 13 6.59 -6.22 -0.73
N SER A 14 7.70 -5.57 -0.35
CA SER A 14 8.62 -6.11 0.65
C SER A 14 8.03 -6.09 2.06
N ASP A 15 8.58 -6.93 2.93
CA ASP A 15 8.20 -6.99 4.34
C ASP A 15 8.37 -5.64 5.06
N ILE A 16 9.45 -4.93 4.73
CA ILE A 16 9.75 -3.59 5.26
C ILE A 16 8.69 -2.58 4.81
N TYR A 17 8.30 -2.61 3.53
CA TYR A 17 7.29 -1.68 3.01
C TYR A 17 5.92 -1.91 3.66
N ALA A 18 5.51 -3.18 3.79
CA ALA A 18 4.26 -3.52 4.49
C ALA A 18 4.27 -3.06 5.95
N GLN A 19 5.41 -3.21 6.65
CA GLN A 19 5.55 -2.70 8.02
C GLN A 19 5.43 -1.17 8.09
N LYS A 20 6.00 -0.45 7.12
CA LYS A 20 5.90 1.01 7.08
C LYS A 20 4.46 1.50 6.93
N LEU A 21 3.62 0.82 6.12
CA LEU A 21 2.20 1.16 6.00
C LEU A 21 1.45 0.95 7.34
N ILE A 22 1.73 -0.16 8.04
CA ILE A 22 1.17 -0.42 9.36
C ILE A 22 1.59 0.65 10.38
N ASN A 23 2.88 0.99 10.40
CA ASN A 23 3.42 2.00 11.32
C ASN A 23 2.82 3.38 11.05
N TYR A 24 2.61 3.74 9.78
CA TYR A 24 1.99 5.00 9.38
C TYR A 24 0.56 5.15 9.92
N ALA A 25 -0.18 4.05 10.03
CA ALA A 25 -1.55 4.08 10.51
C ALA A 25 -1.67 4.24 12.04
N HIS A 26 -0.57 4.17 12.80
CA HIS A 26 -0.56 4.35 14.26
C HIS A 26 -1.61 3.52 15.03
N GLY A 27 -1.96 2.33 14.52
CA GLY A 27 -2.97 1.45 15.12
C GLY A 27 -4.41 1.73 14.70
N ASP A 28 -4.67 2.77 13.90
CA ASP A 28 -5.97 3.05 13.32
C ASP A 28 -6.22 2.16 12.09
N GLU A 29 -7.14 1.20 12.24
CA GLU A 29 -7.46 0.25 11.17
C GLU A 29 -8.08 0.91 9.94
N LYS A 30 -8.86 1.99 10.11
CA LYS A 30 -9.49 2.70 9.01
C LYS A 30 -8.44 3.42 8.19
N VAL A 31 -7.53 4.13 8.84
CA VAL A 31 -6.39 4.80 8.18
C VAL A 31 -5.53 3.78 7.44
N LEU A 32 -5.26 2.62 8.04
CA LEU A 32 -4.49 1.55 7.39
C LEU A 32 -5.19 1.03 6.13
N TYR A 33 -6.51 0.81 6.20
CA TYR A 33 -7.28 0.31 5.08
C TYR A 33 -7.37 1.34 3.94
N GLU A 34 -7.64 2.60 4.25
CA GLU A 34 -7.68 3.69 3.26
C GLU A 34 -6.31 3.85 2.56
N LEU A 35 -5.23 3.82 3.33
CA LEU A 35 -3.87 3.88 2.79
C LEU A 35 -3.57 2.67 1.89
N PHE A 36 -3.99 1.47 2.29
CA PHE A 36 -3.84 0.26 1.49
C PHE A 36 -4.58 0.40 0.14
N ILE A 37 -5.84 0.82 0.14
CA ILE A 37 -6.64 1.02 -1.08
C ILE A 37 -6.01 2.09 -1.97
N GLN A 38 -5.56 3.20 -1.40
CA GLN A 38 -4.87 4.26 -2.15
C GLN A 38 -3.65 3.71 -2.90
N LYS A 39 -2.80 2.92 -2.22
CA LYS A 39 -1.59 2.35 -2.82
C LYS A 39 -1.86 1.23 -3.80
N LEU A 40 -2.90 0.44 -3.57
CA LEU A 40 -3.37 -0.55 -4.55
C LEU A 40 -3.83 0.13 -5.84
N ASN A 41 -4.66 1.17 -5.73
CA ASN A 41 -5.15 1.93 -6.88
C ASN A 41 -4.02 2.62 -7.64
N GLU A 42 -3.07 3.25 -6.94
CA GLU A 42 -1.88 3.85 -7.55
C GLU A 42 -1.10 2.81 -8.38
N ARG A 43 -0.91 1.60 -7.85
CA ARG A 43 -0.18 0.53 -8.53
C ARG A 43 -0.92 -0.04 -9.74
N LEU A 44 -2.25 -0.05 -9.71
CA LEU A 44 -3.09 -0.55 -10.80
C LEU A 44 -3.26 0.48 -11.93
N THR A 45 -3.14 1.78 -11.63
CA THR A 45 -3.48 2.86 -12.56
C THR A 45 -2.28 3.59 -13.13
N ARG A 46 -1.18 3.70 -12.37
CA ARG A 46 -0.01 4.46 -12.80
C ARG A 46 0.76 3.72 -13.88
N GLN A 47 0.97 4.38 -15.02
CA GLN A 47 1.83 3.86 -16.08
C GLN A 47 3.27 3.70 -15.56
N ALA A 48 3.98 2.71 -16.08
CA ALA A 48 5.37 2.46 -15.70
C ALA A 48 6.29 3.61 -16.12
N ILE A 49 6.03 4.20 -17.28
CA ILE A 49 6.77 5.33 -17.86
C ILE A 49 5.73 6.34 -18.34
N CYS A 50 5.88 7.60 -17.94
CA CYS A 50 5.12 8.72 -18.50
C CYS A 50 6.13 9.70 -19.11
N GLU A 51 6.09 9.90 -20.42
CA GLU A 51 6.88 10.93 -21.09
C GLU A 51 6.23 12.30 -20.86
N VAL A 52 7.05 13.30 -20.55
CA VAL A 52 6.62 14.69 -20.40
C VAL A 52 7.24 15.50 -21.53
N GLY A 53 6.41 16.26 -22.24
CA GLY A 53 6.81 17.16 -23.32
C GLY A 53 7.13 18.56 -22.83
#